data_AF-A0A2N3T6V7-F1
#
_entry.id   AF-A0A2N3T6V7-F1
#
_cell.length_a   1.000
_cell.length_b   1.000
_cell.length_c   1.000
_cell.angle_alpha   90.00
_cell.angle_beta   90.00
_cell.angle_gamma   90.00
#
_symmetry.space_group_name_H-M   'P 1'
#
loop_
_entity.id
_entity.type
_entity.pdbx_description
1 polymer ?
#
loop_
_entity_poly.entity_id
_entity_poly.type
_entity_poly.pdbx_seq_one_letter_code
_entity_poly.pdbx_strand_id
1 'polypeptide(L)'
;MKNFIGLLMIILLVSSCDVQQKKETKLPDVDVDVDVDTEAGQLPTFDVDWADVNIGTKTKKVMIPKIVVVMEEEEIEVPYIDVDMPNSGEKEELTITVEAEVTDKEHSIDIKKIIAANDKLYVISELKELDQDLGDKKLRVSDRVILNAPDLNVKHIIIGKKPDRVFNDQFKYVKDINTFKSGLKKPKVIFTK
;
A
#
# COMPACT_ATOMS: atom_id res chain seq x y z
N MET A 1 62.14 -48.29 27.79
CA MET A 1 62.70 -48.22 26.42
C MET A 1 61.64 -47.61 25.52
N LYS A 2 62.00 -46.55 24.76
CA LYS A 2 61.56 -46.13 23.41
C LYS A 2 60.15 -46.58 22.92
N ASN A 3 59.28 -45.79 22.29
CA ASN A 3 59.45 -44.57 21.50
C ASN A 3 58.09 -44.17 20.87
N PHE A 4 57.94 -42.86 20.57
CA PHE A 4 57.39 -42.22 19.34
C PHE A 4 55.91 -42.47 18.94
N ILE A 5 55.07 -41.43 18.95
CA ILE A 5 54.83 -40.43 17.88
C ILE A 5 53.93 -40.96 16.76
N GLY A 6 52.86 -40.20 16.45
CA GLY A 6 52.39 -40.07 15.07
C GLY A 6 50.87 -40.06 14.87
N LEU A 7 50.34 -38.84 14.78
CA LEU A 7 49.58 -38.34 13.62
C LEU A 7 48.25 -39.02 13.23
N LEU A 8 47.16 -38.28 13.51
CA LEU A 8 46.13 -37.83 12.55
C LEU A 8 45.82 -38.75 11.36
N MET A 9 44.56 -39.20 11.21
CA MET A 9 43.65 -38.83 10.11
C MET A 9 42.36 -39.69 10.11
N ILE A 10 41.25 -38.98 9.98
CA ILE A 10 39.89 -39.41 9.63
C ILE A 10 39.87 -40.37 8.43
N ILE A 11 38.99 -41.39 8.47
CA ILE A 11 38.18 -41.86 7.31
C ILE A 11 36.92 -42.56 7.84
N LEU A 12 35.77 -42.10 7.33
CA LEU A 12 34.43 -42.66 7.52
C LEU A 12 34.31 -44.06 6.93
N LEU A 13 33.64 -44.98 7.65
CA LEU A 13 32.89 -46.07 7.05
C LEU A 13 31.58 -46.28 7.82
N VAL A 14 30.51 -45.75 7.21
CA VAL A 14 29.12 -46.13 7.38
C VAL A 14 28.96 -47.66 7.33
N SER A 15 28.27 -48.25 8.31
CA SER A 15 27.42 -49.44 8.17
C SER A 15 26.86 -49.86 9.53
N SER A 16 25.54 -50.03 9.59
CA SER A 16 24.75 -50.61 10.70
C SER A 16 23.95 -49.63 11.56
N CYS A 17 23.18 -48.75 10.92
CA CYS A 17 21.83 -48.41 11.41
C CYS A 17 20.97 -49.67 11.37
N ASP A 18 20.58 -50.21 12.51
CA ASP A 18 19.40 -51.08 12.61
C ASP A 18 18.28 -50.25 13.27
N VAL A 19 17.46 -49.60 12.42
CA VAL A 19 16.27 -48.85 12.83
C VAL A 19 15.08 -49.79 12.62
N GLN A 20 14.70 -50.51 13.67
CA GLN A 20 13.48 -51.31 13.66
C GLN A 20 12.26 -50.42 13.93
N GLN A 21 11.71 -49.87 12.85
CA GLN A 21 10.45 -49.15 12.82
C GLN A 21 9.29 -50.15 13.03
N LYS A 22 8.71 -50.16 14.23
CA LYS A 22 7.50 -50.94 14.54
C LYS A 22 6.29 -50.02 14.72
N LYS A 23 5.47 -50.02 13.67
CA LYS A 23 4.04 -49.66 13.56
C LYS A 23 3.69 -48.31 12.95
N GLU A 24 2.63 -48.43 12.16
CA GLU A 24 2.15 -47.59 11.07
C GLU A 24 1.60 -46.25 11.57
N THR A 25 2.07 -45.17 10.95
CA THR A 25 1.49 -43.85 11.06
C THR A 25 0.06 -43.89 10.54
N LYS A 26 -0.92 -43.79 11.45
CA LYS A 26 -2.20 -43.18 11.09
C LYS A 26 -1.98 -41.68 11.14
N LEU A 27 -1.94 -41.04 9.99
CA LEU A 27 -2.08 -39.58 9.89
C LEU A 27 -3.44 -39.26 10.52
N PRO A 28 -3.53 -38.41 11.56
CA PRO A 28 -4.82 -37.87 11.95
C PRO A 28 -5.34 -37.04 10.77
N ASP A 29 -6.57 -37.33 10.34
CA ASP A 29 -7.29 -36.55 9.33
C ASP A 29 -7.30 -35.08 9.76
N VAL A 30 -6.74 -34.22 8.90
CA VAL A 30 -6.72 -32.78 9.11
C VAL A 30 -8.10 -32.24 8.68
N ASP A 31 -9.06 -32.28 9.59
CA ASP A 31 -10.21 -31.37 9.51
C ASP A 31 -9.73 -30.00 9.98
N VAL A 32 -9.36 -29.16 9.01
CA VAL A 32 -9.08 -27.75 9.21
C VAL A 32 -10.41 -27.04 9.46
N ASP A 33 -10.90 -27.11 10.69
CA ASP A 33 -11.90 -26.20 11.21
C ASP A 33 -11.32 -25.51 12.46
N VAL A 34 -10.50 -24.49 12.21
CA VAL A 34 -10.30 -23.28 13.01
C VAL A 34 -9.81 -23.44 14.47
N ASP A 35 -8.58 -22.94 14.68
CA ASP A 35 -7.96 -22.43 15.92
C ASP A 35 -7.31 -23.41 16.92
N VAL A 36 -6.10 -23.84 16.52
CA VAL A 36 -4.88 -24.12 17.33
C VAL A 36 -5.05 -24.16 18.87
N ASP A 37 -5.23 -25.36 19.43
CA ASP A 37 -4.83 -25.69 20.80
C ASP A 37 -3.67 -26.69 20.75
N THR A 38 -2.45 -26.16 20.62
CA THR A 38 -1.23 -26.96 20.77
C THR A 38 -1.11 -27.46 22.19
N GLU A 39 -1.20 -28.78 22.40
CA GLU A 39 -0.73 -29.42 23.63
C GLU A 39 0.75 -29.07 23.81
N ALA A 40 1.02 -28.15 24.73
CA ALA A 40 2.36 -27.62 24.96
C ALA A 40 3.29 -28.72 25.46
N GLY A 41 4.37 -28.95 24.71
CA GLY A 41 5.42 -29.89 25.07
C GLY A 41 6.03 -29.61 26.45
N GLN A 42 6.47 -30.67 27.11
CA GLN A 42 7.11 -30.60 28.43
C GLN A 42 8.37 -29.74 28.37
N LEU A 43 8.37 -28.63 29.11
CA LEU A 43 9.51 -27.73 29.24
C LEU A 43 10.56 -28.33 30.20
N PRO A 44 11.87 -28.24 29.90
CA PRO A 44 12.93 -28.69 30.80
C PRO A 44 12.97 -27.82 32.05
N THR A 45 13.10 -28.46 33.21
CA THR A 45 13.27 -27.76 34.50
C THR A 45 14.73 -27.40 34.72
N PHE A 46 15.03 -26.10 34.72
CA PHE A 46 16.28 -25.58 35.26
C PHE A 46 15.98 -25.00 36.64
N ASP A 47 16.66 -25.52 37.66
CA ASP A 47 16.56 -25.02 39.03
C ASP A 47 17.62 -23.94 39.22
N VAL A 48 17.19 -22.68 39.35
CA VAL A 48 18.08 -21.54 39.50
C VAL A 48 17.67 -20.82 40.78
N ASP A 49 18.53 -20.86 41.80
CA ASP A 49 18.34 -20.14 43.07
C ASP A 49 18.39 -18.63 42.83
N TRP A 50 17.22 -18.04 42.63
CA TRP A 50 17.00 -16.58 42.56
C TRP A 50 16.08 -16.14 43.69
N ALA A 51 16.11 -14.85 44.02
CA ALA A 51 15.30 -14.28 45.09
C ALA A 51 13.79 -14.57 44.88
N ASP A 52 13.06 -14.80 45.97
CA ASP A 52 11.61 -15.03 45.95
C ASP A 52 10.87 -13.88 45.25
N VAL A 53 10.35 -14.14 44.05
CA VAL A 53 9.57 -13.17 43.28
C VAL A 53 8.08 -13.45 43.47
N ASN A 54 7.40 -12.55 44.20
CA ASN A 54 5.94 -12.57 44.31
C ASN A 54 5.30 -12.01 43.04
N ILE A 55 4.76 -12.90 42.20
CA ILE A 55 4.05 -12.53 40.98
C ILE A 55 2.57 -12.29 41.32
N GLY A 56 2.09 -11.08 41.08
CA GLY A 56 0.68 -10.71 41.26
C GLY A 56 0.25 -9.63 40.27
N THR A 57 -1.01 -9.66 39.88
CA THR A 57 -1.61 -8.65 39.00
C THR A 57 -2.09 -7.46 39.81
N LYS A 58 -1.64 -6.24 39.46
CA LYS A 58 -2.11 -4.98 40.07
C LYS A 58 -2.95 -4.20 39.07
N THR A 59 -4.22 -3.96 39.39
CA THR A 59 -5.08 -3.08 38.59
C THR A 59 -4.66 -1.62 38.79
N LYS A 60 -4.25 -0.95 37.70
CA LYS A 60 -3.92 0.47 37.69
C LYS A 60 -4.77 1.18 36.64
N LYS A 61 -5.47 2.25 37.03
CA LYS A 61 -6.09 3.16 36.05
C LYS A 61 -4.98 3.93 35.35
N VAL A 62 -4.82 3.70 34.06
CA VAL A 62 -3.88 4.42 33.20
C VAL A 62 -4.71 5.25 32.23
N MET A 63 -4.43 6.55 32.13
CA MET A 63 -5.06 7.39 31.11
C MET A 63 -4.40 7.08 29.78
N ILE A 64 -5.13 6.40 28.91
CA ILE A 64 -4.71 6.15 27.53
C ILE A 64 -5.46 7.19 26.68
N PRO A 65 -4.75 8.08 25.97
CA PRO A 65 -5.41 9.05 25.10
C PRO A 65 -6.18 8.29 24.01
N LYS A 66 -7.51 8.46 23.97
CA LYS A 66 -8.33 8.03 22.85
C LYS A 66 -8.42 9.19 21.88
N ILE A 67 -7.81 9.04 20.70
CA ILE A 67 -7.99 9.97 19.60
C ILE A 67 -9.36 9.65 18.98
N VAL A 68 -10.32 10.55 19.10
CA VAL A 68 -11.60 10.48 18.39
C VAL A 68 -11.42 11.27 17.10
N VAL A 69 -11.38 10.57 15.97
CA VAL A 69 -11.44 11.21 14.65
C VAL A 69 -12.92 11.37 14.32
N VAL A 70 -13.39 12.62 14.27
CA VAL A 70 -14.74 12.92 13.80
C VAL A 70 -14.66 13.06 12.28
N MET A 71 -15.35 12.18 11.56
CA MET A 71 -15.56 12.30 10.12
C MET A 71 -16.83 13.11 9.94
N GLU A 72 -16.75 14.27 9.28
CA GLU A 72 -17.92 15.04 8.86
C GLU A 72 -18.23 14.67 7.40
N GLU A 73 -19.47 14.29 7.12
CA GLU A 73 -19.97 14.09 5.75
C GLU A 73 -20.43 15.44 5.21
N GLU A 74 -19.78 15.93 4.15
CA GLU A 74 -20.18 17.15 3.44
C GLU A 74 -20.69 16.76 2.05
N GLU A 75 -21.89 17.24 1.70
CA GLU A 75 -22.42 17.09 0.34
C GLU A 75 -21.67 18.05 -0.59
N ILE A 76 -20.78 17.49 -1.42
CA ILE A 76 -20.04 18.24 -2.44
C ILE A 76 -20.55 17.89 -3.84
N GLU A 77 -20.70 18.90 -4.69
CA GLU A 77 -21.05 18.69 -6.10
C GLU A 77 -19.84 18.15 -6.86
N VAL A 78 -19.92 16.91 -7.32
CA VAL A 78 -18.89 16.29 -8.16
C VAL A 78 -19.36 16.31 -9.62
N PRO A 79 -18.53 16.78 -10.58
CA PRO A 79 -18.91 16.75 -11.99
C PRO A 79 -19.15 15.32 -12.47
N TYR A 80 -20.25 15.11 -13.19
CA TYR A 80 -20.60 13.86 -13.85
C TYR A 80 -20.48 13.99 -15.37
N ILE A 81 -19.84 13.02 -16.02
CA ILE A 81 -19.61 12.98 -17.47
C ILE A 81 -20.09 11.64 -18.01
N ASP A 82 -20.90 11.66 -19.06
CA ASP A 82 -21.30 10.45 -19.79
C ASP A 82 -20.63 10.40 -21.16
N VAL A 83 -19.93 9.31 -21.48
CA VAL A 83 -19.18 9.13 -22.72
C VAL A 83 -19.73 7.98 -23.55
N ASP A 84 -20.33 8.33 -24.68
CA ASP A 84 -20.73 7.37 -25.71
C ASP A 84 -19.62 7.16 -26.75
N MET A 85 -19.09 5.94 -26.81
CA MET A 85 -18.11 5.54 -27.81
C MET A 85 -18.70 4.48 -28.75
N PRO A 86 -18.63 4.65 -30.09
CA PRO A 86 -19.19 3.67 -31.02
C PRO A 86 -18.44 2.34 -30.90
N ASN A 87 -19.18 1.23 -30.93
CA ASN A 87 -18.65 -0.13 -30.77
C ASN A 87 -17.90 -0.36 -29.45
N SER A 88 -18.24 0.39 -28.39
CA SER A 88 -17.72 0.12 -27.04
C SER A 88 -18.62 -0.85 -26.28
N GLY A 89 -18.04 -1.53 -25.28
CA GLY A 89 -18.75 -2.48 -24.42
C GLY A 89 -19.69 -1.79 -23.42
N GLU A 90 -20.05 -2.50 -22.36
CA GLU A 90 -20.85 -1.93 -21.28
C GLU A 90 -20.12 -0.75 -20.62
N LYS A 91 -20.89 0.26 -20.21
CA LYS A 91 -20.38 1.39 -19.45
C LYS A 91 -20.44 1.09 -17.98
N GLU A 92 -19.45 1.57 -17.26
CA GLU A 92 -19.41 1.54 -15.82
C GLU A 92 -19.16 2.94 -15.29
N GLU A 93 -19.66 3.20 -14.08
CA GLU A 93 -19.38 4.45 -13.38
C GLU A 93 -17.97 4.38 -12.80
N LEU A 94 -17.10 5.26 -13.29
CA LEU A 94 -15.70 5.37 -12.91
C LEU A 94 -15.48 6.69 -12.17
N THR A 95 -14.94 6.62 -10.97
CA THR A 95 -14.50 7.83 -10.24
C THR A 95 -13.05 8.13 -10.59
N ILE A 96 -12.82 9.17 -11.39
CA ILE A 96 -11.50 9.67 -11.73
C ILE A 96 -11.02 10.57 -10.58
N THR A 97 -9.99 10.13 -9.86
CA THR A 97 -9.38 10.88 -8.76
C THR A 97 -7.97 11.32 -9.13
N VAL A 98 -7.61 12.57 -8.83
CA VAL A 98 -6.24 13.06 -8.86
C VAL A 98 -5.86 13.52 -7.46
N GLU A 99 -4.63 13.22 -7.02
CA GLU A 99 -4.17 13.56 -5.67
C GLU A 99 -2.72 14.05 -5.70
N ALA A 100 -2.37 14.90 -4.73
CA ALA A 100 -1.00 15.30 -4.47
C ALA A 100 -0.76 15.43 -2.96
N GLU A 101 0.40 14.99 -2.49
CA GLU A 101 0.87 15.23 -1.13
C GLU A 101 1.82 16.44 -1.13
N VAL A 102 1.47 17.48 -0.37
CA VAL A 102 2.20 18.74 -0.29
C VAL A 102 2.70 19.02 1.12
N THR A 103 3.80 19.77 1.20
CA THR A 103 4.47 20.22 2.42
C THR A 103 4.76 21.72 2.29
N ASP A 104 5.17 22.35 3.39
CA ASP A 104 5.54 23.77 3.49
C ASP A 104 4.36 24.71 3.31
N LYS A 105 3.70 24.68 2.16
CA LYS A 105 2.50 25.46 1.88
C LYS A 105 1.33 24.61 1.45
N GLU A 106 0.15 25.08 1.79
CA GLU A 106 -1.10 24.53 1.28
C GLU A 106 -1.13 24.66 -0.24
N HIS A 107 -1.76 23.71 -0.91
CA HIS A 107 -2.01 23.77 -2.34
C HIS A 107 -3.44 23.36 -2.60
N SER A 108 -4.06 23.88 -3.67
CA SER A 108 -5.26 23.30 -4.24
C SER A 108 -4.90 22.48 -5.47
N ILE A 109 -5.64 21.39 -5.70
CA ILE A 109 -5.58 20.65 -6.97
C ILE A 109 -6.96 20.66 -7.60
N ASP A 110 -7.03 21.00 -8.89
CA ASP A 110 -8.29 21.08 -9.63
C ASP A 110 -8.15 20.39 -10.99
N ILE A 111 -9.09 19.51 -11.35
CA ILE A 111 -9.26 18.99 -12.70
C ILE A 111 -9.83 20.12 -13.57
N LYS A 112 -8.99 20.67 -14.44
CA LYS A 112 -9.39 21.76 -15.34
C LYS A 112 -9.93 21.23 -16.67
N LYS A 113 -9.43 20.09 -17.14
CA LYS A 113 -9.75 19.60 -18.48
C LYS A 113 -9.59 18.10 -18.61
N ILE A 114 -10.52 17.47 -19.34
CA ILE A 114 -10.39 16.07 -19.75
C ILE A 114 -10.45 16.03 -21.27
N ILE A 115 -9.47 15.37 -21.88
CA ILE A 115 -9.38 15.21 -23.34
C ILE A 115 -9.23 13.74 -23.72
N ALA A 116 -9.86 13.33 -24.82
CA ALA A 116 -9.59 12.07 -25.47
C ALA A 116 -8.66 12.28 -26.65
N ALA A 117 -7.55 11.54 -26.69
CA ALA A 117 -6.63 11.50 -27.82
C ALA A 117 -5.82 10.20 -27.79
N ASN A 118 -5.43 9.68 -28.96
CA ASN A 118 -4.56 8.49 -29.06
C ASN A 118 -5.04 7.29 -28.22
N ASP A 119 -6.33 6.99 -28.24
CA ASP A 119 -6.98 5.91 -27.48
C ASP A 119 -6.78 5.99 -25.96
N LYS A 120 -6.55 7.21 -25.46
CA LYS A 120 -6.36 7.52 -24.03
C LYS A 120 -7.20 8.71 -23.62
N LEU A 121 -7.61 8.66 -22.36
CA LEU A 121 -8.18 9.80 -21.67
C LEU A 121 -7.05 10.52 -20.93
N TYR A 122 -6.88 11.82 -21.16
CA TYR A 122 -5.94 12.63 -20.42
C TYR A 122 -6.68 13.56 -19.48
N VAL A 123 -6.42 13.39 -18.18
CA VAL A 123 -6.96 14.22 -17.11
C VAL A 123 -5.92 15.27 -16.79
N ILE A 124 -6.24 16.52 -17.08
CA ILE A 124 -5.35 17.66 -16.90
C ILE A 124 -5.81 18.43 -15.69
N SER A 125 -4.96 18.42 -14.68
CA SER A 125 -5.19 19.09 -13.41
C SER A 125 -4.19 20.21 -13.21
N GLU A 126 -4.56 21.21 -12.42
CA GLU A 126 -3.68 22.29 -11.99
C GLU A 126 -3.43 22.15 -10.49
N LEU A 127 -2.16 22.18 -10.09
CA LEU A 127 -1.74 22.24 -8.70
C LEU A 127 -1.24 23.65 -8.41
N LYS A 128 -1.95 24.37 -7.54
CA LYS A 128 -1.68 25.77 -7.22
C LYS A 128 -1.30 25.92 -5.75
N GLU A 129 -0.14 26.53 -5.49
CA GLU A 129 0.27 26.92 -4.14
C GLU A 129 -0.67 28.00 -3.59
N LEU A 130 -1.07 27.85 -2.33
CA LEU A 130 -1.89 28.77 -1.56
C LEU A 130 -1.05 29.48 -0.49
N ASP A 131 -1.65 30.48 0.16
CA ASP A 131 -0.93 31.36 1.08
C ASP A 131 -0.72 30.75 2.48
N GLN A 132 -1.50 29.73 2.86
CA GLN A 132 -1.43 29.10 4.16
C GLN A 132 -0.18 28.24 4.32
N ASP A 133 0.54 28.45 5.42
CA ASP A 133 1.72 27.67 5.81
C ASP A 133 1.29 26.38 6.53
N LEU A 134 1.92 25.26 6.17
CA LEU A 134 1.69 23.95 6.78
C LEU A 134 2.67 23.64 7.91
N GLY A 135 3.78 24.37 8.01
CA GLY A 135 4.91 24.05 8.86
C GLY A 135 5.40 22.63 8.60
N ASP A 136 5.55 21.84 9.66
CA ASP A 136 5.97 20.44 9.56
C ASP A 136 4.83 19.48 9.14
N LYS A 137 3.62 19.99 8.89
CA LYS A 137 2.47 19.17 8.49
C LYS A 137 2.53 18.88 6.99
N LYS A 138 1.96 17.74 6.64
CA LYS A 138 1.68 17.35 5.26
C LYS A 138 0.19 17.39 5.02
N LEU A 139 -0.20 17.79 3.82
CA LEU A 139 -1.58 17.80 3.38
C LEU A 139 -1.71 16.97 2.11
N ARG A 140 -2.76 16.15 2.03
CA ARG A 140 -3.16 15.50 0.78
C ARG A 140 -4.33 16.28 0.21
N VAL A 141 -4.15 16.78 -1.00
CA VAL A 141 -5.21 17.45 -1.75
C VAL A 141 -5.64 16.56 -2.91
N SER A 142 -6.93 16.57 -3.20
CA SER A 142 -7.53 15.71 -4.21
C SER A 142 -8.68 16.40 -4.92
N ASP A 143 -8.89 16.05 -6.19
CA ASP A 143 -10.10 16.42 -6.93
C ASP A 143 -10.65 15.18 -7.67
N ARG A 144 -11.95 15.19 -7.93
CA ARG A 144 -12.71 14.06 -8.46
C ARG A 144 -13.67 14.46 -9.57
N VAL A 145 -13.82 13.55 -10.52
CA VAL A 145 -14.85 13.62 -11.56
C VAL A 145 -15.43 12.22 -11.75
N ILE A 146 -16.75 12.11 -11.81
CA ILE A 146 -17.45 10.87 -12.10
C ILE A 146 -17.60 10.76 -13.62
N LEU A 147 -17.26 9.60 -14.17
CA LEU A 147 -17.26 9.31 -15.59
C LEU A 147 -18.01 8.00 -15.83
N ASN A 148 -19.13 8.05 -16.54
CA ASN A 148 -19.80 6.87 -17.06
C ASN A 148 -19.24 6.54 -18.44
N ALA A 149 -18.41 5.51 -18.51
CA ALA A 149 -17.69 5.14 -19.73
C ALA A 149 -17.34 3.65 -19.75
N PRO A 150 -17.07 3.05 -20.92
CA PRO A 150 -16.42 1.74 -21.00
C PRO A 150 -15.01 1.79 -20.39
N ASP A 151 -14.32 0.65 -20.33
CA ASP A 151 -12.91 0.61 -19.91
C ASP A 151 -12.03 1.53 -20.78
N LEU A 152 -11.27 2.41 -20.13
CA LEU A 152 -10.47 3.47 -20.77
C LEU A 152 -9.08 3.56 -20.14
N ASN A 153 -8.07 3.78 -20.98
CA ASN A 153 -6.71 4.04 -20.51
C ASN A 153 -6.56 5.51 -20.09
N VAL A 154 -6.59 5.77 -18.78
CA VAL A 154 -6.49 7.11 -18.20
C VAL A 154 -5.03 7.49 -17.90
N LYS A 155 -4.66 8.72 -18.25
CA LYS A 155 -3.36 9.33 -17.94
C LYS A 155 -3.55 10.69 -17.28
N HIS A 156 -2.98 10.85 -16.08
CA HIS A 156 -3.05 12.09 -15.33
C HIS A 156 -1.83 12.97 -15.61
N ILE A 157 -2.10 14.24 -15.91
CA ILE A 157 -1.13 15.30 -16.13
C ILE A 157 -1.44 16.42 -15.15
N ILE A 158 -0.50 16.74 -14.28
CA ILE A 158 -0.63 17.83 -13.31
C ILE A 158 0.25 18.99 -13.78
N ILE A 159 -0.36 20.15 -13.97
CA ILE A 159 0.33 21.41 -14.27
C ILE A 159 0.74 22.03 -12.94
N GLY A 160 2.03 22.20 -12.72
CA GLY A 160 2.58 22.75 -11.48
C GLY A 160 3.96 22.22 -11.14
N LYS A 161 4.55 22.75 -10.08
CA LYS A 161 5.80 22.24 -9.53
C LYS A 161 5.50 20.94 -8.76
N LYS A 162 6.17 19.85 -9.13
CA LYS A 162 6.04 18.58 -8.40
C LYS A 162 6.55 18.75 -6.96
N PRO A 163 5.73 18.48 -5.92
CA PRO A 163 6.22 18.45 -4.55
C PRO A 163 7.15 17.25 -4.34
N ASP A 164 8.19 17.42 -3.53
CA ASP A 164 9.26 16.43 -3.35
C ASP A 164 8.84 15.27 -2.43
N ARG A 165 7.95 14.41 -2.94
CA ARG A 165 7.39 13.26 -2.23
C ARG A 165 7.22 12.09 -3.19
N VAL A 166 7.59 10.89 -2.76
CA VAL A 166 7.44 9.64 -3.53
C VAL A 166 5.98 9.38 -3.91
N PHE A 167 5.03 9.80 -3.07
CA PHE A 167 3.59 9.69 -3.38
C PHE A 167 3.22 10.39 -4.70
N ASN A 168 3.92 11.47 -5.06
CA ASN A 168 3.63 12.25 -6.25
C ASN A 168 4.25 11.67 -7.53
N ASP A 169 5.00 10.55 -7.45
CA ASP A 169 5.63 9.94 -8.61
C ASP A 169 4.65 9.16 -9.50
N GLN A 170 3.44 8.90 -9.01
CA GLN A 170 2.37 8.22 -9.74
C GLN A 170 1.82 9.04 -10.92
N PHE A 171 1.98 10.36 -10.91
CA PHE A 171 1.45 11.27 -11.93
C PHE A 171 2.56 12.05 -12.63
N LYS A 172 2.27 12.48 -13.86
CA LYS A 172 3.21 13.29 -14.64
C LYS A 172 3.00 14.77 -14.35
N TYR A 173 4.07 15.46 -13.95
CA TYR A 173 4.06 16.91 -13.73
C TYR A 173 4.66 17.67 -14.91
N VAL A 174 4.04 18.79 -15.28
CA VAL A 174 4.51 19.69 -16.34
C VAL A 174 4.42 21.15 -15.88
N LYS A 175 5.36 21.99 -16.33
CA LYS A 175 5.28 23.44 -16.09
C LYS A 175 4.34 24.15 -17.06
N ASP A 176 4.24 23.62 -18.28
CA ASP A 176 3.39 24.16 -19.34
C ASP A 176 2.67 23.02 -20.06
N ILE A 177 1.38 23.22 -20.31
CA ILE A 177 0.51 22.27 -21.00
C ILE A 177 0.71 22.27 -22.51
N ASN A 178 1.25 23.36 -23.09
CA ASN A 178 1.38 23.48 -24.54
C ASN A 178 2.36 22.46 -25.11
N THR A 179 3.47 22.21 -24.42
CA THR A 179 4.43 21.16 -24.78
C THR A 179 3.79 19.78 -24.78
N PHE A 180 2.82 19.53 -23.89
CA PHE A 180 2.11 18.27 -23.84
C PHE A 180 1.09 18.16 -24.99
N LYS A 181 0.32 19.22 -25.25
CA LYS A 181 -0.72 19.24 -26.28
C LYS A 181 -0.18 19.11 -27.71
N SER A 182 1.01 19.63 -28.00
CA SER A 182 1.60 19.58 -29.34
C SER A 182 1.86 18.15 -29.85
N GLY A 183 2.00 17.18 -28.94
CA GLY A 183 2.15 15.76 -29.28
C GLY A 183 0.84 15.00 -29.53
N LEU A 184 -0.33 15.62 -29.31
CA LEU A 184 -1.62 14.95 -29.41
C LEU A 184 -2.20 15.06 -30.83
N LYS A 185 -2.57 13.93 -31.43
CA LYS A 185 -3.23 13.90 -32.72
C LYS A 185 -4.73 14.11 -32.54
N LYS A 186 -5.25 15.24 -33.03
CA LYS A 186 -6.69 15.58 -33.04
C LYS A 186 -7.40 15.38 -31.68
N PRO A 187 -6.96 16.05 -30.59
CA PRO A 187 -7.57 15.87 -29.28
C PRO A 187 -9.03 16.36 -29.28
N LYS A 188 -9.93 15.54 -28.73
CA LYS A 188 -11.32 15.92 -28.44
C LYS A 188 -11.44 16.35 -26.99
N VAL A 189 -11.94 17.55 -26.73
CA VAL A 189 -12.24 18.01 -25.37
C VAL A 189 -13.55 17.37 -24.93
N ILE A 190 -13.53 16.72 -23.76
CA ILE A 190 -14.70 16.07 -23.14
C ILE A 190 -15.24 16.96 -22.02
N PHE A 191 -14.34 17.54 -21.23
CA PHE A 191 -14.70 18.39 -20.10
C PHE A 191 -13.76 19.57 -19.99
N THR A 192 -14.29 20.71 -19.54
CA THR A 192 -13.53 21.90 -19.18
C THR A 192 -14.23 22.61 -18.02
N LYS A 193 -13.45 23.08 -17.05
CA LYS A 193 -13.88 23.92 -15.94
C LYS A 193 -13.23 25.30 -16.06
#